data_AF-A0A7Y7XGY5-F1
#
_entry.id   AF-A0A7Y7XGY5-F1
#
_cell.length_a   1.000
_cell.length_b   1.000
_cell.length_c   1.000
_cell.angle_alpha   90.00
_cell.angle_beta   90.00
_cell.angle_gamma   90.00
#
_symmetry.space_group_name_H-M   'P 1'
#
loop_
_entity.id
_entity.type
_entity.pdbx_description
1 polymer ?
#
loop_
_entity_poly.entity_id
_entity_poly.type
_entity_poly.pdbx_seq_one_letter_code
_entity_poly.pdbx_strand_id
1 'polypeptide(L)'
;MINYFIKSLIDWVFRRCLPGVTLIRVGVPLFGLVLVGLTVGITIPTSQVPFNFSWDTSGSSGALSWGVFAIACVIVLLGGWLVVRDIRRESRKKVIVIKARGLRDWQGQPLASAVPSSILGRREQAIIDLRQGIVDGQIVSPEAAVRRISSLPDDIARRCDGLDRSDISFVLGGLAPVPLLFLLGVIVDDESNTVIMDWDRQLRARRGLTVDDDGKRFVVAGLDTLQAGATRVALCVSASYDVLDVDVQITEAVTPIIRMDLEGRGTDTHWSELKRQLAQLFLDTVISLVRKGVTEITLFLAAPASLVLRLGMLYDKRNFPRLEVNQYEQADPKRFPWVVRMPVAGVLQPEIVHR
;
A
#
# COMPACT_ATOMS: atom_id res chain seq x y z
N MET A 1 37.53 11.35 -6.65
CA MET A 1 36.64 10.34 -7.28
C MET A 1 36.73 8.98 -6.60
N ILE A 2 37.93 8.39 -6.45
CA ILE A 2 38.11 7.05 -5.85
C ILE A 2 37.54 6.94 -4.42
N ASN A 3 37.81 7.92 -3.53
CA ASN A 3 37.27 7.88 -2.16
C ASN A 3 35.74 7.99 -2.09
N TYR A 4 35.11 8.70 -3.04
CA TYR A 4 33.66 8.80 -3.12
C TYR A 4 33.05 7.50 -3.63
N PHE A 5 33.70 6.86 -4.61
CA PHE A 5 33.34 5.55 -5.13
C PHE A 5 33.46 4.47 -4.05
N ILE A 6 34.57 4.43 -3.29
CA ILE A 6 34.79 3.47 -2.21
C ILE A 6 33.76 3.68 -1.08
N LYS A 7 33.52 4.93 -0.66
CA LYS A 7 32.52 5.22 0.37
C LYS A 7 31.10 4.85 -0.07
N SER A 8 30.75 5.14 -1.32
CA SER A 8 29.45 4.77 -1.89
C SER A 8 29.30 3.25 -2.06
N LEU A 9 30.39 2.55 -2.41
CA LEU A 9 30.43 1.09 -2.50
C LEU A 9 30.29 0.45 -1.11
N ILE A 10 30.99 0.95 -0.10
CA ILE A 10 30.90 0.49 1.28
C ILE A 10 29.46 0.71 1.80
N ASP A 11 28.92 1.92 1.69
CA ASP A 11 27.55 2.21 2.12
C ASP A 11 26.53 1.33 1.38
N TRP A 12 26.73 1.08 0.08
CA TRP A 12 25.88 0.20 -0.72
C TRP A 12 25.98 -1.28 -0.29
N VAL A 13 27.19 -1.78 -0.03
CA VAL A 13 27.43 -3.16 0.46
C VAL A 13 26.84 -3.35 1.86
N PHE A 14 26.87 -2.34 2.73
CA PHE A 14 26.37 -2.48 4.10
C PHE A 14 24.85 -2.29 4.24
N ARG A 15 24.17 -1.66 3.26
CA ARG A 15 22.75 -1.29 3.35
C ARG A 15 21.74 -2.36 2.89
N ARG A 16 22.19 -3.40 2.18
CA ARG A 16 21.29 -4.40 1.56
C ARG A 16 21.55 -5.82 2.06
N CYS A 17 20.55 -6.42 2.73
CA CYS A 17 20.54 -7.83 3.13
C CYS A 17 20.10 -8.74 1.96
N LEU A 18 20.82 -8.71 0.84
CA LEU A 18 20.60 -9.68 -0.24
C LEU A 18 21.64 -10.81 -0.18
N PRO A 19 21.26 -12.06 -0.52
CA PRO A 19 22.18 -13.21 -0.52
C PRO A 19 23.46 -12.97 -1.33
N GLY A 20 23.37 -12.27 -2.46
CA GLY A 20 24.52 -11.93 -3.30
C GLY A 20 25.53 -10.99 -2.64
N VAL A 21 25.05 -10.05 -1.81
CA VAL A 21 25.91 -9.13 -1.06
C VAL A 21 26.64 -9.88 0.06
N THR A 22 25.97 -10.82 0.73
CA THR A 22 26.59 -11.71 1.73
C THR A 22 27.70 -12.56 1.10
N LEU A 23 27.45 -13.11 -0.10
CA LEU A 23 28.44 -13.86 -0.87
C LEU A 23 29.67 -13.01 -1.23
N ILE A 24 29.48 -11.76 -1.64
CA ILE A 24 30.58 -10.82 -1.91
C ILE A 24 31.32 -10.45 -0.61
N ARG A 25 30.61 -10.23 0.50
CA ARG A 25 31.23 -9.92 1.81
C ARG A 25 32.13 -11.03 2.33
N VAL A 26 31.80 -12.30 2.07
CA VAL A 26 32.63 -13.45 2.47
C VAL A 26 33.71 -13.73 1.41
N GLY A 27 33.35 -13.60 0.12
CA GLY A 27 34.24 -13.91 -0.99
C GLY A 27 35.39 -12.92 -1.15
N VAL A 28 35.18 -11.62 -0.96
CA VAL A 28 36.22 -10.58 -1.15
C VAL A 28 37.36 -10.69 -0.13
N PRO A 29 37.11 -10.84 1.20
CA PRO A 29 38.17 -11.07 2.17
C PRO A 29 38.91 -12.39 1.93
N LEU A 30 38.19 -13.45 1.58
CA LEU A 30 38.79 -14.76 1.29
C LEU A 30 39.68 -14.69 0.04
N PHE A 31 39.24 -13.98 -0.99
CA PHE A 31 40.02 -13.69 -2.18
C PHE A 31 41.27 -12.84 -1.87
N GLY A 32 41.13 -11.82 -1.01
CA GLY A 32 42.26 -11.01 -0.53
C GLY A 32 43.28 -11.82 0.25
N LEU A 33 42.83 -12.72 1.13
CA LEU A 33 43.70 -13.60 1.91
C LEU A 33 44.47 -14.59 1.02
N VAL A 34 43.83 -15.12 -0.02
CA VAL A 34 44.48 -15.97 -1.02
C VAL A 34 45.51 -15.18 -1.83
N LEU A 35 45.22 -13.94 -2.23
CA LEU A 35 46.17 -13.08 -2.95
C LEU A 35 47.39 -12.68 -2.09
N VAL A 36 47.18 -12.39 -0.80
CA VAL A 36 48.28 -12.10 0.13
C VAL A 36 49.12 -13.36 0.39
N GLY A 37 48.49 -14.52 0.54
CA GLY A 37 49.19 -15.79 0.67
C GLY A 37 50.03 -16.14 -0.56
N LEU A 38 49.54 -15.84 -1.77
CA LEU A 38 50.29 -16.05 -3.01
C LEU A 38 51.49 -15.09 -3.20
N THR A 39 51.56 -13.99 -2.46
CA THR A 39 52.57 -12.92 -2.66
C THR A 39 53.58 -12.82 -1.52
N VAL A 40 53.27 -13.30 -0.31
CA VAL A 40 54.13 -13.17 0.87
C VAL A 40 54.61 -14.54 1.33
N GLY A 41 55.87 -14.88 1.00
CA GLY A 41 56.59 -15.97 1.67
C GLY A 41 57.04 -15.51 3.06
N ILE A 42 56.71 -16.27 4.10
CA ILE A 42 57.11 -15.94 5.47
C ILE A 42 58.41 -16.70 5.77
N THR A 43 59.50 -15.95 5.88
CA THR A 43 60.81 -16.45 6.32
C THR A 43 60.97 -16.20 7.82
N ILE A 44 60.96 -17.25 8.63
CA ILE A 44 61.24 -17.16 10.06
C ILE A 44 62.71 -17.53 10.29
N PRO A 45 63.60 -16.57 10.60
CA PRO A 45 65.00 -16.88 10.85
C PRO A 45 65.13 -17.53 12.23
N THR A 46 65.56 -18.79 12.28
CA THR A 46 65.97 -19.49 13.51
C THR A 46 67.44 -19.90 13.39
N SER A 47 68.17 -19.88 14.51
CA SER A 47 69.64 -19.84 14.60
C SER A 47 70.40 -21.10 14.15
N GLN A 48 69.74 -22.14 13.65
CA GLN A 48 70.46 -23.36 13.21
C GLN A 48 70.10 -23.89 11.82
N VAL A 49 68.92 -23.59 11.25
CA VAL A 49 68.59 -23.72 9.82
C VAL A 49 67.39 -22.79 9.54
N PRO A 50 67.40 -21.95 8.48
CA PRO A 50 66.23 -21.15 8.14
C PRO A 50 65.09 -22.06 7.64
N PHE A 51 63.96 -22.05 8.35
CA PHE A 51 62.71 -22.62 7.81
C PHE A 51 62.11 -21.60 6.83
N ASN A 52 62.30 -21.86 5.54
CA ASN A 52 61.61 -21.13 4.49
C ASN A 52 60.20 -21.69 4.33
N PHE A 53 59.19 -20.94 4.73
CA PHE A 53 57.82 -21.16 4.25
C PHE A 53 57.68 -20.37 2.94
N SER A 54 58.30 -20.87 1.87
CA SER A 54 58.07 -20.41 0.50
C SER A 54 56.83 -21.11 -0.05
N TRP A 55 55.85 -20.32 -0.49
CA TRP A 55 54.71 -20.83 -1.27
C TRP A 55 55.19 -21.11 -2.69
N ASP A 56 55.90 -22.21 -2.91
CA ASP A 56 56.38 -22.58 -4.24
C ASP A 56 55.24 -23.08 -5.12
N THR A 57 55.09 -22.45 -6.28
CA THR A 57 54.09 -22.78 -7.33
C THR A 57 54.46 -24.05 -8.11
N SER A 58 55.62 -24.65 -7.85
CA SER A 58 56.08 -25.90 -8.46
C SER A 58 55.77 -27.10 -7.54
N GLY A 59 54.64 -27.79 -7.78
CA GLY A 59 54.26 -29.02 -7.09
C GLY A 59 52.77 -29.17 -6.80
N SER A 60 52.38 -30.21 -6.05
CA SER A 60 50.99 -30.52 -5.65
C SER A 60 50.35 -29.43 -4.78
N SER A 61 51.15 -28.62 -4.07
CA SER A 61 50.74 -27.44 -3.31
C SER A 61 50.30 -26.27 -4.21
N GLY A 62 50.93 -26.07 -5.37
CA GLY A 62 50.54 -25.06 -6.35
C GLY A 62 49.16 -25.32 -6.95
N ALA A 63 48.85 -26.60 -7.23
CA ALA A 63 47.53 -27.01 -7.72
C ALA A 63 46.41 -26.71 -6.70
N LEU A 64 46.68 -26.88 -5.40
CA LEU A 64 45.74 -26.52 -4.33
C LEU A 64 45.53 -25.00 -4.24
N SER A 65 46.60 -24.19 -4.32
CA SER A 65 46.49 -22.73 -4.30
C SER A 65 45.72 -22.17 -5.49
N TRP A 66 45.99 -22.67 -6.70
CA TRP A 66 45.22 -22.31 -7.90
C TRP A 66 43.77 -22.78 -7.82
N GLY A 67 43.51 -23.94 -7.21
CA GLY A 67 42.15 -24.43 -6.95
C GLY A 67 41.35 -23.54 -6.00
N VAL A 68 41.95 -23.12 -4.87
CA VAL A 68 41.31 -22.19 -3.92
C VAL A 68 41.08 -20.82 -4.57
N PHE A 69 42.04 -20.32 -5.35
CA PHE A 69 41.88 -19.08 -6.12
C PHE A 69 40.74 -19.16 -7.13
N ALA A 70 40.64 -20.26 -7.89
CA ALA A 70 39.55 -20.49 -8.84
C ALA A 70 38.19 -20.53 -8.15
N ILE A 71 38.08 -21.23 -7.01
CA ILE A 71 36.85 -21.29 -6.20
C ILE A 71 36.48 -19.89 -5.69
N ALA A 72 37.44 -19.13 -5.16
CA ALA A 72 37.19 -17.76 -4.69
C ALA A 72 36.72 -16.83 -5.82
N CYS A 73 37.33 -16.92 -7.02
CA CYS A 73 36.88 -16.22 -8.22
C CYS A 73 35.44 -16.58 -8.59
N VAL A 74 35.09 -17.87 -8.58
CA VAL A 74 33.72 -18.33 -8.89
C VAL A 74 32.71 -17.78 -7.88
N ILE A 75 33.02 -17.80 -6.58
CA ILE A 75 32.16 -17.25 -5.52
C ILE A 75 31.91 -15.75 -5.74
N VAL A 76 32.95 -14.97 -6.05
CA VAL A 76 32.82 -13.52 -6.30
C VAL A 76 32.04 -13.24 -7.59
N LEU A 77 32.32 -13.97 -8.68
CA LEU A 77 31.60 -13.82 -9.95
C LEU A 77 30.13 -14.21 -9.81
N LEU A 78 29.82 -15.28 -9.10
CA LEU A 78 28.44 -15.71 -8.83
C LEU A 78 27.71 -14.68 -7.95
N GLY A 79 28.37 -14.15 -6.92
CA GLY A 79 27.83 -13.06 -6.09
C GLY A 79 27.54 -11.80 -6.91
N GLY A 80 28.48 -11.39 -7.77
CA GLY A 80 28.32 -10.26 -8.68
C GLY A 80 27.19 -10.47 -9.69
N TRP A 81 27.08 -11.67 -10.28
CA TRP A 81 25.99 -12.01 -11.18
C TRP A 81 24.63 -11.99 -10.50
N LEU A 82 24.51 -12.53 -9.28
CA LEU A 82 23.28 -12.47 -8.49
C LEU A 82 22.88 -11.03 -8.19
N VAL A 83 23.84 -10.18 -7.82
CA VAL A 83 23.60 -8.74 -7.61
C VAL A 83 23.11 -8.06 -8.89
N VAL A 84 23.78 -8.27 -10.02
CA VAL A 84 23.37 -7.65 -11.30
C VAL A 84 21.99 -8.15 -11.71
N ARG A 85 21.72 -9.43 -11.53
CA ARG A 85 20.42 -10.04 -11.80
C ARG A 85 19.33 -9.42 -10.92
N ASP A 86 19.60 -9.25 -9.62
CA ASP A 86 18.64 -8.70 -8.68
C ASP A 86 18.40 -7.20 -8.93
N ILE A 87 19.45 -6.43 -9.26
CA ILE A 87 19.31 -5.02 -9.69
C ILE A 87 18.46 -4.93 -10.97
N ARG A 88 18.71 -5.78 -11.96
CA ARG A 88 17.92 -5.82 -13.21
C ARG A 88 16.48 -6.29 -12.99
N ARG A 89 16.21 -7.10 -11.96
CA ARG A 89 14.85 -7.48 -11.55
C ARG A 89 14.17 -6.32 -10.85
N GLU A 90 14.84 -5.65 -9.92
CA GLU A 90 14.32 -4.47 -9.22
C GLU A 90 14.08 -3.28 -10.15
N SER A 91 14.95 -3.06 -11.14
CA SER A 91 14.79 -1.96 -12.09
C SER A 91 13.58 -2.10 -13.01
N ARG A 92 13.07 -3.32 -13.18
CA ARG A 92 11.83 -3.61 -13.91
C ARG A 92 10.60 -3.34 -13.06
N LYS A 93 10.70 -3.52 -11.74
CA LYS A 93 9.59 -3.30 -10.82
C LYS A 93 9.25 -1.81 -10.71
N LYS A 94 7.96 -1.52 -10.71
CA LYS A 94 7.41 -0.16 -10.61
C LYS A 94 6.37 -0.09 -9.50
N VAL A 95 6.47 0.96 -8.69
CA VAL A 95 5.54 1.22 -7.59
C VAL A 95 4.77 2.50 -7.88
N ILE A 96 3.47 2.38 -8.14
CA ILE A 96 2.58 3.51 -8.41
C ILE A 96 1.97 3.94 -7.08
N VAL A 97 2.35 5.13 -6.62
CA VAL A 97 1.92 5.69 -5.34
C VAL A 97 0.82 6.71 -5.61
N ILE A 98 -0.43 6.35 -5.31
CA ILE A 98 -1.60 7.19 -5.54
C ILE A 98 -1.97 7.88 -4.22
N LYS A 99 -1.96 9.21 -4.22
CA LYS A 99 -2.29 10.03 -3.05
C LYS A 99 -3.50 10.94 -3.30
N ALA A 100 -4.60 10.70 -2.61
CA ALA A 100 -5.74 11.63 -2.58
C ALA A 100 -5.54 12.72 -1.53
N ARG A 101 -5.62 14.00 -1.93
CA ARG A 101 -5.51 15.17 -1.04
C ARG A 101 -6.79 16.00 -1.11
N GLY A 102 -7.51 16.16 -0.01
CA GLY A 102 -8.80 16.85 -0.02
C GLY A 102 -9.26 17.49 1.30
N LEU A 103 -8.42 17.61 2.34
CA LEU A 103 -8.86 18.12 3.67
C LEU A 103 -8.07 19.31 4.23
N ARG A 104 -6.77 19.47 3.95
CA ARG A 104 -5.96 20.60 4.47
C ARG A 104 -4.87 21.02 3.51
N ASP A 105 -4.57 22.32 3.48
CA ASP A 105 -3.63 22.93 2.54
C ASP A 105 -2.14 22.77 2.85
N TRP A 106 -1.80 22.23 4.02
CA TRP A 106 -0.40 22.16 4.41
C TRP A 106 0.38 21.14 3.58
N GLN A 107 1.63 21.51 3.25
CA GLN A 107 2.59 20.64 2.56
C GLN A 107 3.06 19.51 3.50
N GLY A 108 2.20 18.50 3.70
CA GLY A 108 2.57 17.30 4.42
C GLY A 108 3.55 16.43 3.63
N GLN A 109 4.19 15.48 4.31
CA GLN A 109 5.17 14.57 3.71
C GLN A 109 4.58 13.80 2.49
N PRO A 110 5.36 13.60 1.41
CA PRO A 110 4.96 12.78 0.27
C PRO A 110 4.61 11.36 0.70
N LEU A 111 3.63 10.73 0.05
CA LEU A 111 3.31 9.34 0.39
C LEU A 111 4.46 8.40 0.01
N ALA A 112 5.14 8.68 -1.11
CA ALA A 112 6.24 7.85 -1.59
C ALA A 112 7.46 7.82 -0.67
N SER A 113 7.67 8.83 0.19
CA SER A 113 8.78 8.82 1.15
C SER A 113 8.53 7.85 2.29
N ALA A 114 7.27 7.55 2.60
CA ALA A 114 6.88 6.62 3.66
C ALA A 114 6.76 5.16 3.19
N VAL A 115 6.77 4.93 1.88
CA VAL A 115 6.74 3.57 1.30
C VAL A 115 7.91 2.76 1.84
N PRO A 116 7.67 1.60 2.49
CA PRO A 116 8.71 0.74 3.03
C PRO A 116 9.73 0.32 1.96
N SER A 117 10.99 0.15 2.35
CA SER A 117 12.03 -0.38 1.43
C SER A 117 11.82 -1.84 1.05
N SER A 118 10.93 -2.57 1.75
CA SER A 118 10.50 -3.92 1.38
C SER A 118 9.71 -3.94 0.06
N ILE A 119 9.06 -2.84 -0.32
CA ILE A 119 8.38 -2.70 -1.60
C ILE A 119 9.42 -2.27 -2.63
N LEU A 120 9.84 -3.23 -3.45
CA LEU A 120 10.87 -3.09 -4.47
C LEU A 120 10.33 -2.40 -5.72
N GLY A 121 11.12 -1.50 -6.30
CA GLY A 121 10.84 -0.88 -7.60
C GLY A 121 10.98 0.64 -7.63
N ARG A 122 10.91 1.21 -8.83
CA ARG A 122 10.93 2.66 -9.05
C ARG A 122 9.59 3.25 -8.60
N ARG A 123 9.63 4.21 -7.68
CA ARG A 123 8.44 4.88 -7.14
C ARG A 123 8.01 6.02 -8.05
N GLU A 124 6.78 5.97 -8.52
CA GLU A 124 6.15 7.02 -9.31
C GLU A 124 4.91 7.53 -8.59
N GLN A 125 4.83 8.84 -8.34
CA GLN A 125 3.73 9.44 -7.59
C GLN A 125 2.65 9.97 -8.50
N ALA A 126 1.42 9.54 -8.27
CA ALA A 126 0.19 10.13 -8.81
C ALA A 126 -0.53 10.86 -7.67
N ILE A 127 -0.41 12.19 -7.62
CA ILE A 127 -1.07 13.00 -6.61
C ILE A 127 -2.38 13.54 -7.20
N ILE A 128 -3.49 13.14 -6.61
CA ILE A 128 -4.82 13.63 -6.97
C ILE A 128 -5.17 14.75 -6.01
N ASP A 129 -5.08 15.98 -6.52
CA ASP A 129 -5.47 17.15 -5.76
C ASP A 129 -6.97 17.39 -5.91
N LEU A 130 -7.73 17.10 -4.86
CA LEU A 130 -9.18 17.26 -4.78
C LEU A 130 -9.58 18.60 -4.17
N ARG A 131 -8.60 19.48 -3.88
CA ARG A 131 -8.81 20.74 -3.17
C ARG A 131 -9.26 21.89 -4.07
N GLN A 132 -9.66 21.63 -5.32
CA GLN A 132 -10.13 22.71 -6.19
C GLN A 132 -11.45 23.26 -5.68
N GLY A 133 -11.36 24.45 -5.09
CA GLY A 133 -12.43 25.09 -4.37
C GLY A 133 -12.51 24.64 -2.91
N ILE A 134 -11.42 24.46 -2.17
CA ILE A 134 -11.55 24.48 -0.70
C ILE A 134 -11.42 25.93 -0.25
N VAL A 135 -12.52 26.52 0.20
CA VAL A 135 -12.54 27.80 0.93
C VAL A 135 -12.89 27.45 2.37
N ASP A 136 -12.03 27.81 3.32
CA ASP A 136 -12.24 27.60 4.76
C ASP A 136 -12.55 26.14 5.20
N GLY A 137 -12.06 25.14 4.46
CA GLY A 137 -12.21 23.72 4.81
C GLY A 137 -13.51 23.06 4.30
N GLN A 138 -14.34 23.77 3.54
CA GLN A 138 -15.51 23.21 2.84
C GLN A 138 -15.19 22.92 1.36
N ILE A 139 -15.81 21.89 0.80
CA ILE A 139 -15.61 21.49 -0.60
C ILE A 139 -16.58 22.29 -1.48
N VAL A 140 -16.08 23.33 -2.14
CA VAL A 140 -16.88 24.25 -2.97
C VAL A 140 -17.23 23.64 -4.35
N SER A 141 -16.53 22.59 -4.81
CA SER A 141 -16.91 21.89 -6.06
C SER A 141 -16.68 20.36 -6.04
N PRO A 142 -17.61 19.58 -5.46
CA PRO A 142 -17.51 18.12 -5.45
C PRO A 142 -17.40 17.50 -6.87
N GLU A 143 -18.00 18.11 -7.88
CA GLU A 143 -18.00 17.63 -9.27
C GLU A 143 -16.62 17.69 -9.89
N ALA A 144 -15.83 18.73 -9.59
CA ALA A 144 -14.47 18.84 -10.09
C ALA A 144 -13.57 17.76 -9.47
N ALA A 145 -13.79 17.44 -8.19
CA ALA A 145 -13.09 16.37 -7.50
C ALA A 145 -13.42 15.00 -8.10
N VAL A 146 -14.70 14.72 -8.37
CA VAL A 146 -15.12 13.48 -9.05
C VAL A 146 -14.50 13.37 -10.43
N ARG A 147 -14.57 14.39 -11.29
CA ARG A 147 -13.96 14.36 -12.63
C ARG A 147 -12.47 14.04 -12.59
N ARG A 148 -11.73 14.58 -11.62
CA ARG A 148 -10.29 14.29 -11.44
C ARG A 148 -10.06 12.82 -11.11
N ILE A 149 -10.85 12.27 -10.18
CA ILE A 149 -10.76 10.85 -9.82
C ILE A 149 -11.16 9.96 -11.01
N SER A 150 -12.18 10.34 -11.78
CA SER A 150 -12.63 9.62 -12.97
C SER A 150 -11.58 9.55 -14.09
N SER A 151 -10.63 10.49 -14.14
CA SER A 151 -9.52 10.47 -15.11
C SER A 151 -8.34 9.57 -14.70
N LEU A 152 -8.37 9.06 -13.46
CA LEU A 152 -7.30 8.23 -12.90
C LEU A 152 -7.10 6.89 -13.64
N PRO A 153 -8.14 6.16 -14.09
CA PRO A 153 -7.94 4.92 -14.85
C PRO A 153 -7.05 5.12 -16.07
N ASP A 154 -7.28 6.18 -16.85
CA ASP A 154 -6.47 6.51 -18.02
C ASP A 154 -5.03 6.86 -17.63
N ASP A 155 -4.84 7.59 -16.53
CA ASP A 155 -3.50 7.91 -16.04
C ASP A 155 -2.75 6.67 -15.53
N ILE A 156 -3.44 5.77 -14.83
CA ILE A 156 -2.88 4.48 -14.40
C ILE A 156 -2.51 3.65 -15.63
N ALA A 157 -3.41 3.53 -16.61
CA ALA A 157 -3.16 2.76 -17.84
C ALA A 157 -1.91 3.27 -18.56
N ARG A 158 -1.76 4.59 -18.74
CA ARG A 158 -0.55 5.19 -19.33
C ARG A 158 0.72 4.90 -18.51
N ARG A 159 0.64 4.90 -17.18
CA ARG A 159 1.81 4.62 -16.31
C ARG A 159 2.18 3.15 -16.27
N CYS A 160 1.22 2.26 -16.52
CA CYS A 160 1.39 0.82 -16.58
C CYS A 160 1.74 0.32 -17.98
N ASP A 161 1.66 1.17 -19.01
CA ASP A 161 1.87 0.77 -20.40
C ASP A 161 3.25 0.17 -20.63
N GLY A 162 3.29 -0.94 -21.38
CA GLY A 162 4.51 -1.70 -21.65
C GLY A 162 5.13 -2.46 -20.46
N LEU A 163 4.46 -2.53 -19.31
CA LEU A 163 4.93 -3.25 -18.12
C LEU A 163 4.08 -4.49 -17.83
N ASP A 164 4.72 -5.54 -17.31
CA ASP A 164 4.02 -6.72 -16.82
C ASP A 164 3.29 -6.40 -15.50
N ARG A 165 2.04 -6.87 -15.34
CA ARG A 165 1.25 -6.65 -14.12
C ARG A 165 1.94 -7.17 -12.86
N SER A 166 2.73 -8.24 -12.97
CA SER A 166 3.51 -8.82 -11.87
C SER A 166 4.67 -7.94 -11.39
N ASP A 167 5.12 -7.02 -12.24
CA ASP A 167 6.17 -6.04 -11.92
C ASP A 167 5.58 -4.72 -11.38
N ILE A 168 4.26 -4.60 -11.30
CA ILE A 168 3.57 -3.40 -10.82
C ILE A 168 3.03 -3.63 -9.41
N SER A 169 3.23 -2.66 -8.53
CA SER A 169 2.60 -2.63 -7.21
C SER A 169 2.01 -1.25 -6.95
N PHE A 170 0.87 -1.21 -6.28
CA PHE A 170 0.19 0.03 -5.96
C PHE A 170 0.34 0.35 -4.48
N VAL A 171 0.48 1.64 -4.18
CA VAL A 171 0.38 2.15 -2.82
C VAL A 171 -0.70 3.22 -2.80
N LEU A 172 -1.75 2.99 -2.01
CA LEU A 172 -2.84 3.94 -1.82
C LEU A 172 -2.73 4.61 -0.46
N GLY A 173 -3.06 5.88 -0.42
CA GLY A 173 -3.25 6.59 0.82
C GLY A 173 -3.78 7.98 0.57
N GLY A 174 -4.40 8.59 1.56
CA GLY A 174 -4.96 9.91 1.34
C GLY A 174 -5.57 10.48 2.59
N LEU A 175 -6.00 11.74 2.47
CA LEU A 175 -6.92 12.38 3.39
C LEU A 175 -7.86 13.19 2.51
N ALA A 176 -9.03 12.63 2.24
CA ALA A 176 -10.04 13.19 1.38
C ALA A 176 -11.44 12.82 1.93
N PRO A 177 -12.50 13.48 1.44
CA PRO A 177 -13.88 13.16 1.77
C PRO A 177 -14.20 11.67 1.58
N VAL A 178 -15.09 11.13 2.43
CA VAL A 178 -15.37 9.68 2.49
C VAL A 178 -15.86 9.13 1.15
N PRO A 179 -16.84 9.75 0.45
CA PRO A 179 -17.28 9.27 -0.86
C PRO A 179 -16.18 9.24 -1.91
N LEU A 180 -15.25 10.20 -1.87
CA LEU A 180 -14.15 10.29 -2.83
C LEU A 180 -13.06 9.24 -2.58
N LEU A 181 -12.78 8.94 -1.30
CA LEU A 181 -11.90 7.83 -0.94
C LEU A 181 -12.52 6.48 -1.32
N PHE A 182 -13.83 6.32 -1.12
CA PHE A 182 -14.52 5.10 -1.51
C PHE A 182 -14.48 4.91 -3.03
N LEU A 183 -14.76 5.98 -3.80
CA LEU A 183 -14.66 5.98 -5.26
C LEU A 183 -13.24 5.64 -5.74
N LEU A 184 -12.21 6.20 -5.10
CA LEU A 184 -10.82 5.85 -5.39
C LEU A 184 -10.56 4.36 -5.17
N GLY A 185 -11.11 3.79 -4.10
CA GLY A 185 -11.06 2.35 -3.87
C GLY A 185 -11.70 1.57 -5.00
N VAL A 186 -12.94 1.91 -5.38
CA VAL A 186 -13.67 1.28 -6.50
C VAL A 186 -12.86 1.32 -7.80
N ILE A 187 -12.21 2.44 -8.11
CA ILE A 187 -11.43 2.59 -9.34
C ILE A 187 -10.18 1.71 -9.34
N VAL A 188 -9.44 1.67 -8.23
CA VAL A 188 -8.20 0.89 -8.14
C VAL A 188 -8.48 -0.61 -8.13
N ASP A 189 -9.63 -0.99 -7.55
CA ASP A 189 -10.08 -2.39 -7.44
C ASP A 189 -9.14 -3.28 -6.62
N ASP A 190 -9.53 -4.52 -6.35
CA ASP A 190 -8.73 -5.48 -5.57
C ASP A 190 -7.85 -6.41 -6.43
N GLU A 191 -7.96 -6.35 -7.76
CA GLU A 191 -7.20 -7.20 -8.70
C GLU A 191 -5.68 -6.97 -8.65
N SER A 192 -5.24 -5.81 -8.14
CA SER A 192 -3.84 -5.40 -8.14
C SER A 192 -3.19 -5.53 -6.75
N ASN A 193 -1.88 -5.82 -6.71
CA ASN A 193 -1.13 -5.87 -5.46
C ASN A 193 -1.01 -4.47 -4.83
N THR A 194 -2.00 -4.13 -4.01
CA THR A 194 -2.21 -2.80 -3.47
C THR A 194 -2.00 -2.76 -1.97
N VAL A 195 -1.03 -1.96 -1.54
CA VAL A 195 -0.75 -1.66 -0.14
C VAL A 195 -1.43 -0.37 0.26
N ILE A 196 -2.24 -0.39 1.32
CA ILE A 196 -2.85 0.81 1.87
C ILE A 196 -1.96 1.38 2.98
N MET A 197 -1.81 2.70 2.97
CA MET A 197 -1.10 3.46 3.99
C MET A 197 -2.00 4.54 4.57
N ASP A 198 -2.02 4.63 5.90
CA ASP A 198 -2.79 5.65 6.61
C ASP A 198 -1.88 6.62 7.38
N TRP A 199 -2.44 7.75 7.78
CA TRP A 199 -1.76 8.77 8.58
C TRP A 199 -1.93 8.49 10.07
N ASP A 200 -0.84 8.11 10.73
CA ASP A 200 -0.80 7.92 12.17
C ASP A 200 -0.66 9.28 12.86
N ARG A 201 -1.71 9.66 13.62
CA ARG A 201 -1.76 10.95 14.33
C ARG A 201 -0.79 11.00 15.51
N GLN A 202 -0.54 9.86 16.15
CA GLN A 202 0.36 9.77 17.30
C GLN A 202 1.81 9.83 16.83
N LEU A 203 2.16 9.02 15.82
CA LEU A 203 3.51 9.00 15.24
C LEU A 203 3.78 10.17 14.28
N ARG A 204 2.73 10.91 13.89
CA ARG A 204 2.78 11.99 12.88
C ARG A 204 3.49 11.54 11.60
N ALA A 205 3.22 10.30 11.19
CA ALA A 205 3.87 9.65 10.07
C ALA A 205 2.88 8.81 9.28
N ARG A 206 3.15 8.62 7.98
CA ARG A 206 2.44 7.64 7.17
C ARG A 206 3.01 6.26 7.48
N ARG A 207 2.13 5.28 7.70
CA ARG A 207 2.52 3.89 7.96
C ARG A 207 1.61 2.91 7.24
N GLY A 208 2.14 1.72 6.96
CA GLY A 208 1.32 0.58 6.58
C GLY A 208 0.54 0.03 7.78
N LEU A 209 -0.42 -0.84 7.49
CA LEU A 209 -1.30 -1.47 8.48
C LEU A 209 -0.64 -2.73 9.08
N THR A 210 0.50 -2.58 9.74
CA THR A 210 1.33 -3.73 10.14
C THR A 210 1.10 -4.23 11.58
N VAL A 211 0.08 -3.75 12.28
CA VAL A 211 -0.23 -4.19 13.66
C VAL A 211 -1.03 -5.49 13.63
N ASP A 212 -0.92 -6.29 14.68
CA ASP A 212 -1.76 -7.48 14.86
C ASP A 212 -3.24 -7.12 15.02
N ASP A 213 -4.10 -8.09 14.75
CA ASP A 213 -5.54 -7.93 14.86
C ASP A 213 -5.97 -7.72 16.31
N ASP A 214 -6.82 -6.71 16.56
CA ASP A 214 -7.39 -6.45 17.87
C ASP A 214 -8.60 -7.35 18.19
N GLY A 215 -9.03 -8.19 17.23
CA GLY A 215 -10.15 -9.12 17.37
C GLY A 215 -11.53 -8.44 17.34
N LYS A 216 -11.58 -7.11 17.25
CA LYS A 216 -12.83 -6.34 17.25
C LYS A 216 -13.53 -6.46 15.90
N ARG A 217 -14.85 -6.66 15.90
CA ARG A 217 -15.65 -6.86 14.68
C ARG A 217 -16.86 -5.93 14.65
N PHE A 218 -17.50 -5.86 13.48
CA PHE A 218 -18.78 -5.17 13.38
C PHE A 218 -19.88 -6.03 14.01
N VAL A 219 -20.74 -5.39 14.78
CA VAL A 219 -22.04 -5.94 15.17
C VAL A 219 -23.05 -5.43 14.15
N VAL A 220 -23.74 -6.37 13.50
CA VAL A 220 -24.73 -6.04 12.46
C VAL A 220 -26.13 -6.06 13.07
N ALA A 221 -26.92 -5.02 12.82
CA ALA A 221 -28.29 -4.89 13.29
C ALA A 221 -29.23 -4.43 12.17
N GLY A 222 -30.51 -4.82 12.25
CA GLY A 222 -31.56 -4.41 11.31
C GLY A 222 -31.78 -5.34 10.11
N LEU A 223 -30.89 -6.30 9.86
CA LEU A 223 -31.03 -7.27 8.75
C LEU A 223 -32.28 -8.16 8.89
N ASP A 224 -32.60 -8.57 10.12
CA ASP A 224 -33.72 -9.48 10.40
C ASP A 224 -35.07 -8.78 10.31
N THR A 225 -35.09 -7.47 10.53
CA THR A 225 -36.30 -6.64 10.48
C THR A 225 -36.61 -6.11 9.09
N LEU A 226 -35.75 -6.40 8.10
CA LEU A 226 -35.96 -5.95 6.72
C LEU A 226 -37.18 -6.65 6.11
N GLN A 227 -38.20 -5.87 5.74
CA GLN A 227 -39.43 -6.36 5.14
C GLN A 227 -39.15 -7.01 3.77
N ALA A 228 -39.92 -8.05 3.46
CA ALA A 228 -39.87 -8.69 2.15
C ALA A 228 -40.27 -7.67 1.05
N GLY A 229 -39.40 -7.50 0.06
CA GLY A 229 -39.60 -6.56 -1.05
C GLY A 229 -38.97 -5.17 -0.89
N ALA A 230 -38.23 -4.91 0.20
CA ALA A 230 -37.44 -3.69 0.32
C ALA A 230 -36.33 -3.63 -0.74
N THR A 231 -36.45 -2.70 -1.69
CA THR A 231 -35.49 -2.54 -2.79
C THR A 231 -34.35 -1.59 -2.46
N ARG A 232 -34.56 -0.65 -1.52
CA ARG A 232 -33.60 0.38 -1.10
C ARG A 232 -33.38 0.32 0.42
N VAL A 233 -32.13 0.44 0.85
CA VAL A 233 -31.76 0.44 2.27
C VAL A 233 -30.71 1.52 2.58
N ALA A 234 -30.74 2.03 3.81
CA ALA A 234 -29.69 2.87 4.36
C ALA A 234 -28.72 1.99 5.16
N LEU A 235 -27.48 1.83 4.67
CA LEU A 235 -26.44 1.09 5.34
C LEU A 235 -25.54 2.05 6.12
N CYS A 236 -25.56 1.96 7.45
CA CYS A 236 -24.79 2.81 8.35
C CYS A 236 -23.60 2.03 8.91
N VAL A 237 -22.39 2.50 8.65
CA VAL A 237 -21.14 1.86 9.10
C VAL A 237 -20.40 2.80 10.03
N SER A 238 -20.34 2.43 11.31
CA SER A 238 -19.74 3.22 12.40
C SER A 238 -18.45 2.56 12.89
N ALA A 239 -17.33 2.88 12.23
CA ALA A 239 -16.01 2.35 12.57
C ALA A 239 -15.15 3.30 13.41
N SER A 240 -15.19 4.60 13.12
CA SER A 240 -14.43 5.63 13.86
C SER A 240 -15.31 6.56 14.68
N TYR A 241 -16.46 6.95 14.14
CA TYR A 241 -17.48 7.78 14.79
C TYR A 241 -18.84 7.12 14.63
N ASP A 242 -19.80 7.55 15.44
CA ASP A 242 -21.19 7.08 15.33
C ASP A 242 -21.88 7.73 14.14
N VAL A 243 -22.48 6.92 13.28
CA VAL A 243 -23.48 7.37 12.31
C VAL A 243 -24.83 7.36 13.02
N LEU A 244 -25.35 8.54 13.33
CA LEU A 244 -26.58 8.68 14.10
C LEU A 244 -27.81 8.49 13.20
N ASP A 245 -28.75 7.64 13.62
CA ASP A 245 -30.02 7.45 12.91
C ASP A 245 -30.79 8.73 12.71
N VAL A 246 -30.77 9.64 13.68
CA VAL A 246 -31.45 10.94 13.57
C VAL A 246 -30.91 11.76 12.40
N ASP A 247 -29.60 11.72 12.15
CA ASP A 247 -28.98 12.43 11.03
C ASP A 247 -29.29 11.74 9.70
N VAL A 248 -29.33 10.40 9.69
CA VAL A 248 -29.70 9.60 8.51
C VAL A 248 -31.15 9.84 8.13
N GLN A 249 -32.06 9.88 9.10
CA GLN A 249 -33.50 10.06 8.89
C GLN A 249 -33.86 11.45 8.36
N ILE A 250 -33.03 12.48 8.57
CA ILE A 250 -33.20 13.79 7.91
C ILE A 250 -33.17 13.62 6.39
N THR A 251 -32.35 12.68 5.91
CA THR A 251 -32.07 12.50 4.48
C THR A 251 -32.84 11.32 3.88
N GLU A 252 -33.06 10.27 4.67
CA GLU A 252 -33.69 9.01 4.26
C GLU A 252 -34.81 8.67 5.27
N ALA A 253 -35.90 9.44 5.24
CA ALA A 253 -36.94 9.41 6.29
C ALA A 253 -37.69 8.07 6.42
N VAL A 254 -37.87 7.33 5.32
CA VAL A 254 -38.71 6.11 5.27
C VAL A 254 -37.86 4.86 4.97
N THR A 255 -36.58 5.03 4.65
CA THR A 255 -35.71 3.94 4.23
C THR A 255 -35.28 3.10 5.43
N PRO A 256 -35.38 1.76 5.37
CA PRO A 256 -34.94 0.90 6.47
C PRO A 256 -33.44 1.05 6.71
N ILE A 257 -33.05 1.18 7.97
CA ILE A 257 -31.66 1.37 8.40
C ILE A 257 -31.06 0.04 8.84
N ILE A 258 -29.91 -0.29 8.25
CA ILE A 258 -29.07 -1.43 8.61
C ILE A 258 -27.80 -0.87 9.22
N ARG A 259 -27.42 -1.34 10.41
CA ARG A 259 -26.25 -0.83 11.13
C ARG A 259 -25.12 -1.85 11.16
N MET A 260 -23.90 -1.35 11.03
CA MET A 260 -22.66 -2.08 11.25
C MET A 260 -21.79 -1.28 12.22
N ASP A 261 -21.77 -1.70 13.47
CA ASP A 261 -21.15 -0.98 14.57
C ASP A 261 -19.87 -1.67 15.02
N LEU A 262 -18.71 -1.00 14.90
CA LEU A 262 -17.45 -1.58 15.35
C LEU A 262 -17.36 -1.53 16.88
N GLU A 263 -17.16 -2.69 17.50
CA GLU A 263 -16.97 -2.79 18.94
C GLU A 263 -15.76 -1.98 19.40
N GLY A 264 -15.92 -1.16 20.44
CA GLY A 264 -14.82 -0.35 20.99
C GLY A 264 -14.15 0.56 19.94
N ARG A 265 -14.96 1.11 19.02
CA ARG A 265 -14.60 2.11 18.01
C ARG A 265 -13.81 3.29 18.57
N GLY A 266 -12.96 3.87 17.73
CA GLY A 266 -12.13 5.02 18.06
C GLY A 266 -11.12 5.29 16.95
N THR A 267 -10.58 6.52 16.90
CA THR A 267 -9.74 6.97 15.77
C THR A 267 -8.44 6.20 15.58
N ASP A 268 -7.99 5.48 16.62
CA ASP A 268 -6.67 4.86 16.69
C ASP A 268 -6.74 3.33 16.63
N THR A 269 -7.91 2.74 16.38
CA THR A 269 -8.10 1.29 16.45
C THR A 269 -7.73 0.55 15.16
N HIS A 270 -7.24 1.20 14.10
CA HIS A 270 -7.35 0.66 12.73
C HIS A 270 -6.03 0.24 12.05
N TRP A 271 -5.00 -0.09 12.83
CA TRP A 271 -3.63 -0.26 12.32
C TRP A 271 -3.27 -1.66 11.81
N SER A 272 -4.24 -2.57 11.67
CA SER A 272 -3.99 -3.96 11.30
C SER A 272 -4.50 -4.32 9.90
N GLU A 273 -3.64 -4.93 9.07
CA GLU A 273 -3.98 -5.59 7.80
C GLU A 273 -5.00 -6.72 8.01
N LEU A 274 -5.06 -7.33 9.20
CA LEU A 274 -6.02 -8.40 9.53
C LEU A 274 -7.46 -7.88 9.68
N LYS A 275 -7.66 -6.55 9.68
CA LYS A 275 -8.98 -5.93 9.46
C LYS A 275 -9.54 -6.15 8.05
N ARG A 276 -8.88 -6.92 7.18
CA ARG A 276 -9.53 -7.62 6.05
C ARG A 276 -10.85 -8.28 6.46
N GLN A 277 -10.93 -8.84 7.67
CA GLN A 277 -12.16 -9.44 8.18
C GLN A 277 -13.30 -8.43 8.36
N LEU A 278 -13.00 -7.16 8.70
CA LEU A 278 -14.03 -6.11 8.74
C LEU A 278 -14.60 -5.83 7.35
N ALA A 279 -13.71 -5.81 6.36
CA ALA A 279 -14.11 -5.61 4.98
C ALA A 279 -14.91 -6.82 4.46
N GLN A 280 -14.51 -8.04 4.82
CA GLN A 280 -15.28 -9.25 4.53
C GLN A 280 -16.67 -9.20 5.16
N LEU A 281 -16.79 -8.80 6.42
CA LEU A 281 -18.08 -8.70 7.10
C LEU A 281 -19.00 -7.65 6.46
N PHE A 282 -18.43 -6.56 5.95
CA PHE A 282 -19.15 -5.59 5.11
C PHE A 282 -19.66 -6.24 3.82
N LEU A 283 -18.82 -7.00 3.10
CA LEU A 283 -19.26 -7.74 1.91
C LEU A 283 -20.35 -8.76 2.24
N ASP A 284 -20.20 -9.53 3.29
CA ASP A 284 -21.18 -10.54 3.71
C ASP A 284 -22.54 -9.88 4.05
N THR A 285 -22.49 -8.68 4.64
CA THR A 285 -23.69 -7.86 4.88
C THR A 285 -24.32 -7.41 3.55
N VAL A 286 -23.53 -6.89 2.61
CA VAL A 286 -24.02 -6.51 1.27
C VAL A 286 -24.61 -7.71 0.52
N ILE A 287 -23.96 -8.87 0.55
CA ILE A 287 -24.45 -10.12 -0.03
C ILE A 287 -25.79 -10.53 0.62
N SER A 288 -25.90 -10.39 1.93
CA SER A 288 -27.14 -10.68 2.66
C SER A 288 -28.29 -9.74 2.24
N LEU A 289 -27.99 -8.48 1.96
CA LEU A 289 -28.94 -7.52 1.41
C LEU A 289 -29.37 -7.89 -0.02
N VAL A 290 -28.42 -8.27 -0.88
CA VAL A 290 -28.71 -8.74 -2.25
C VAL A 290 -29.64 -9.96 -2.21
N ARG A 291 -29.37 -10.93 -1.34
CA ARG A 291 -30.24 -12.12 -1.16
C ARG A 291 -31.66 -11.78 -0.73
N LYS A 292 -31.86 -10.64 -0.07
CA LYS A 292 -33.17 -10.12 0.34
C LYS A 292 -33.84 -9.26 -0.74
N GLY A 293 -33.23 -9.11 -1.92
CA GLY A 293 -33.78 -8.38 -3.06
C GLY A 293 -33.44 -6.88 -3.09
N VAL A 294 -32.49 -6.43 -2.26
CA VAL A 294 -32.03 -5.03 -2.27
C VAL A 294 -31.26 -4.76 -3.56
N THR A 295 -31.63 -3.69 -4.25
CA THR A 295 -31.02 -3.24 -5.51
C THR A 295 -30.37 -1.87 -5.40
N GLU A 296 -30.64 -1.13 -4.33
CA GLU A 296 -30.03 0.17 -4.04
C GLU A 296 -29.60 0.28 -2.57
N ILE A 297 -28.36 0.75 -2.35
CA ILE A 297 -27.79 1.01 -1.02
C ILE A 297 -27.40 2.48 -0.94
N THR A 298 -27.95 3.18 0.04
CA THR A 298 -27.45 4.47 0.50
C THR A 298 -26.48 4.23 1.66
N LEU A 299 -25.19 4.44 1.44
CA LEU A 299 -24.13 4.20 2.43
C LEU A 299 -23.80 5.47 3.20
N PHE A 300 -23.89 5.37 4.53
CA PHE A 300 -23.44 6.36 5.50
C PHE A 300 -22.25 5.77 6.25
N LEU A 301 -21.06 6.32 6.04
CA LEU A 301 -19.81 5.68 6.46
C LEU A 301 -18.96 6.63 7.29
N ALA A 302 -18.72 6.26 8.55
CA ALA A 302 -17.78 6.92 9.44
C ALA A 302 -16.61 5.98 9.75
N ALA A 303 -15.55 6.08 8.95
CA ALA A 303 -14.39 5.19 9.06
C ALA A 303 -13.07 5.92 8.71
N PRO A 304 -11.92 5.41 9.16
CA PRO A 304 -10.62 5.90 8.71
C PRO A 304 -10.42 5.67 7.22
N ALA A 305 -9.58 6.51 6.60
CA ALA A 305 -9.34 6.52 5.18
C ALA A 305 -8.91 5.15 4.62
N SER A 306 -8.08 4.42 5.37
CA SER A 306 -7.64 3.08 5.00
C SER A 306 -8.79 2.07 4.85
N LEU A 307 -9.73 2.05 5.81
CA LEU A 307 -10.89 1.18 5.75
C LEU A 307 -11.83 1.60 4.62
N VAL A 308 -12.11 2.90 4.46
CA VAL A 308 -12.96 3.41 3.37
C VAL A 308 -12.42 2.98 2.00
N LEU A 309 -11.11 3.13 1.77
CA LEU A 309 -10.46 2.69 0.54
C LEU A 309 -10.61 1.18 0.33
N ARG A 310 -10.41 0.38 1.39
CA ARG A 310 -10.55 -1.08 1.32
C ARG A 310 -11.98 -1.51 0.99
N LEU A 311 -12.98 -0.91 1.63
CA LEU A 311 -14.39 -1.22 1.34
C LEU A 311 -14.74 -0.90 -0.12
N GLY A 312 -14.24 0.22 -0.64
CA GLY A 312 -14.41 0.58 -2.04
C GLY A 312 -13.76 -0.40 -3.01
N MET A 313 -12.52 -0.83 -2.72
CA MET A 313 -11.79 -1.79 -3.58
C MET A 313 -12.48 -3.15 -3.67
N LEU A 314 -13.14 -3.58 -2.60
CA LEU A 314 -13.78 -4.90 -2.56
C LEU A 314 -15.23 -4.88 -3.07
N TYR A 315 -15.79 -3.71 -3.37
CA TYR A 315 -17.18 -3.60 -3.79
C TYR A 315 -17.33 -4.07 -5.24
N ASP A 316 -18.02 -5.20 -5.44
CA ASP A 316 -18.22 -5.80 -6.75
C ASP A 316 -19.03 -4.88 -7.68
N LYS A 317 -18.41 -4.42 -8.76
CA LYS A 317 -19.03 -3.47 -9.72
C LYS A 317 -20.19 -4.08 -10.52
N ARG A 318 -20.25 -5.39 -10.64
CA ARG A 318 -21.15 -6.12 -11.53
C ARG A 318 -22.36 -6.69 -10.80
N ASN A 319 -22.12 -7.27 -9.63
CA ASN A 319 -23.10 -8.10 -8.94
C ASN A 319 -23.76 -7.42 -7.75
N PHE A 320 -23.15 -6.35 -7.22
CA PHE A 320 -23.71 -5.65 -6.06
C PHE A 320 -24.69 -4.54 -6.45
N PRO A 321 -25.52 -4.11 -5.49
CA PRO A 321 -26.51 -3.06 -5.68
C PRO A 321 -25.90 -1.75 -6.18
N ARG A 322 -26.76 -0.87 -6.72
CA ARG A 322 -26.38 0.53 -6.92
C ARG A 322 -26.01 1.14 -5.57
N LEU A 323 -24.95 1.94 -5.55
CA LEU A 323 -24.38 2.47 -4.32
C LEU A 323 -24.27 4.00 -4.37
N GLU A 324 -24.88 4.67 -3.41
CA GLU A 324 -24.71 6.10 -3.14
C GLU A 324 -23.96 6.28 -1.83
N VAL A 325 -22.78 6.91 -1.85
CA VAL A 325 -21.98 7.13 -0.63
C VAL A 325 -22.07 8.59 -0.21
N ASN A 326 -22.49 8.80 1.04
CA ASN A 326 -22.80 10.14 1.57
C ASN A 326 -21.57 10.84 2.14
N GLN A 327 -21.48 12.15 1.90
CA GLN A 327 -20.55 13.01 2.61
C GLN A 327 -21.21 13.55 3.87
N TYR A 328 -20.56 13.37 5.03
CA TYR A 328 -20.99 14.01 6.27
C TYR A 328 -20.38 15.41 6.43
N GLU A 329 -21.21 16.39 6.77
CA GLU A 329 -20.80 17.76 7.12
C GLU A 329 -21.54 18.22 8.38
N GLN A 330 -20.82 18.31 9.51
CA GLN A 330 -21.43 18.68 10.79
C GLN A 330 -22.05 20.09 10.77
N ALA A 331 -21.49 21.01 10.00
CA ALA A 331 -21.98 22.38 9.90
C ALA A 331 -23.25 22.50 9.04
N ASP A 332 -23.55 21.50 8.20
CA ASP A 332 -24.69 21.53 7.31
C ASP A 332 -25.98 21.05 8.03
N PRO A 333 -27.12 21.76 7.90
CA PRO A 333 -28.39 21.35 8.49
C PRO A 333 -28.87 19.96 8.04
N LYS A 334 -28.58 19.57 6.79
CA LYS A 334 -28.95 18.25 6.25
C LYS A 334 -28.04 17.14 6.75
N ARG A 335 -26.89 17.47 7.35
CA ARG A 335 -25.80 16.57 7.78
C ARG A 335 -25.12 15.82 6.65
N PHE A 336 -25.86 15.41 5.63
CA PHE A 336 -25.39 14.72 4.44
C PHE A 336 -25.78 15.49 3.17
N PRO A 337 -25.11 16.62 2.86
CA PRO A 337 -25.53 17.54 1.81
C PRO A 337 -25.39 16.99 0.39
N TRP A 338 -24.50 16.02 0.15
CA TRP A 338 -24.29 15.45 -1.17
C TRP A 338 -23.76 14.01 -1.09
N VAL A 339 -23.93 13.29 -2.20
CA VAL A 339 -23.49 11.91 -2.37
C VAL A 339 -22.72 11.71 -3.67
N VAL A 340 -21.87 10.69 -3.69
CA VAL A 340 -21.31 10.14 -4.93
C VAL A 340 -22.07 8.86 -5.27
N ARG A 341 -22.75 8.86 -6.41
CA ARG A 341 -23.24 7.63 -7.04
C ARG A 341 -22.04 6.90 -7.64
N MET A 342 -21.80 5.68 -7.19
CA MET A 342 -20.63 4.90 -7.61
C MET A 342 -20.84 4.32 -9.02
N PRO A 343 -19.76 4.14 -9.81
CA PRO A 343 -19.82 3.54 -11.14
C PRO A 343 -19.92 2.01 -11.03
N VAL A 344 -21.04 1.54 -10.48
CA VAL A 344 -21.36 0.13 -10.21
C VAL A 344 -22.77 -0.18 -10.72
N ALA A 345 -23.11 -1.47 -10.83
CA ALA A 345 -24.44 -1.92 -11.24
C ALA A 345 -24.94 -1.29 -12.56
N GLY A 346 -24.04 -1.21 -13.56
CA GLY A 346 -24.33 -0.66 -14.88
C GLY A 346 -24.17 0.87 -15.01
N VAL A 347 -23.85 1.58 -13.93
CA VAL A 347 -23.50 3.01 -13.99
C VAL A 347 -22.07 3.16 -14.51
N LEU A 348 -21.89 3.87 -15.63
CA LEU A 348 -20.58 3.98 -16.30
C LEU A 348 -19.64 4.99 -15.65
N GLN A 349 -20.18 6.08 -15.11
CA GLN A 349 -19.40 7.18 -14.55
C GLN A 349 -19.94 7.57 -13.18
N PRO A 350 -19.06 7.92 -12.22
CA PRO A 350 -19.52 8.46 -10.95
C PRO A 350 -20.19 9.81 -11.15
N GLU A 351 -21.23 10.07 -10.37
CA GLU A 351 -22.03 11.29 -10.43
C GLU A 351 -22.20 11.87 -9.02
N ILE A 352 -22.17 13.20 -8.91
CA ILE A 352 -22.54 13.89 -7.67
C ILE A 352 -24.04 14.15 -7.68
N VAL A 353 -24.71 13.81 -6.59
CA VAL A 353 -26.11 14.17 -6.36
C VAL A 353 -26.19 14.99 -5.07
N HIS A 354 -26.68 16.22 -5.17
CA HIS A 354 -26.96 17.09 -4.03
C HIS A 354 -28.30 16.71 -3.40
N ARG A 355 -28.39 16.75 -2.07
CA ARG A 355 -29.58 16.40 -1.30
C ARG A 355 -30.20 17.64 -0.68
#